data_AF-A0A147ETZ2-F1
#
_entry.id   AF-A0A147ETZ2-F1
#
_cell.length_a   1.000
_cell.length_b   1.000
_cell.length_c   1.000
_cell.angle_alpha   90.00
_cell.angle_beta   90.00
_cell.angle_gamma   90.00
#
_symmetry.space_group_name_H-M   'P 1'
#
loop_
_entity.id
_entity.type
_entity.pdbx_description
1 polymer ?
#
loop_
_entity_poly.entity_id
_entity_poly.type
_entity_poly.pdbx_seq_one_letter_code
_entity_poly.pdbx_strand_id
1 'polypeptide(L)'
;MTTPRGFRDRSDDSLFTLIGDIPELVRNLVIAEINGAKAWAQRTAKDAGIGAGWFVGALIVVFWAVPVFFAFVIALLSLWLQVWAAALIVFGVMILITAVLALLGWMRFKKLSNRENPGEAIAEDVRIVKEAGSEY
;
A
#
# COMPACT_ATOMS: atom_id res chain seq x y z
N MET A 1 23.55 -43.09 11.99
CA MET A 1 23.43 -42.17 13.15
C MET A 1 24.45 -41.06 12.96
N THR A 2 24.04 -39.85 12.60
CA THR A 2 24.93 -38.68 12.45
C THR A 2 24.68 -37.74 13.61
N THR A 3 25.59 -37.72 14.57
CA THR A 3 25.52 -36.89 15.77
C THR A 3 25.58 -35.40 15.39
N PRO A 4 24.68 -34.53 15.90
CA PRO A 4 24.78 -33.08 15.71
C PRO A 4 26.08 -32.59 16.34
N ARG A 5 26.90 -31.82 15.61
CA ARG A 5 28.10 -31.21 16.18
C ARG A 5 27.69 -30.24 17.28
N GLY A 6 28.08 -30.53 18.53
CA GLY A 6 27.88 -29.65 19.67
C GLY A 6 28.69 -28.36 19.55
N PHE A 7 28.27 -27.32 20.28
CA PHE A 7 28.97 -26.06 20.39
C PHE A 7 30.44 -26.31 20.78
N ARG A 8 31.38 -25.82 19.96
CA ARG A 8 32.80 -25.81 20.33
C ARG A 8 32.95 -24.90 21.54
N ASP A 9 33.55 -25.42 22.60
CA ASP A 9 34.01 -24.61 23.71
C ASP A 9 35.13 -23.69 23.21
N ARG A 10 34.96 -22.38 23.39
CA ARG A 10 35.91 -21.34 22.94
C ARG A 10 36.67 -20.72 24.10
N SER A 11 36.57 -21.28 25.30
CA SER A 11 37.32 -20.84 26.49
C SER A 11 38.84 -20.93 26.31
N ASP A 12 39.29 -21.82 25.43
CA ASP A 12 40.71 -22.14 25.24
C ASP A 12 41.33 -21.40 24.03
N ASP A 13 40.53 -20.63 23.28
CA ASP A 13 40.99 -19.91 22.10
C ASP A 13 41.84 -18.68 22.50
N SER A 14 42.97 -18.49 21.82
CA SER A 14 43.84 -17.34 22.08
C SER A 14 43.19 -16.02 21.67
N LEU A 15 43.56 -14.90 22.31
CA LEU A 15 43.02 -13.56 21.97
C LEU A 15 43.21 -13.18 20.50
N PHE A 16 44.34 -13.58 19.90
CA PHE A 16 44.60 -13.35 18.47
C PHE A 16 43.66 -14.16 17.57
N THR A 17 43.25 -15.35 18.01
CA THR A 17 42.24 -16.18 17.34
C THR A 17 40.87 -15.50 17.37
N LEU A 18 40.43 -14.99 18.54
CA LEU A 18 39.16 -14.27 18.67
C LEU A 18 39.09 -13.00 17.82
N ILE A 19 40.17 -12.22 17.78
CA ILE A 19 40.25 -11.01 16.94
C ILE A 19 40.19 -11.39 15.46
N GLY A 20 40.80 -12.51 15.06
CA GLY A 20 40.71 -13.06 13.72
C GLY A 20 39.29 -13.43 13.28
N ASP A 21 38.42 -13.81 14.23
CA ASP A 21 37.04 -14.24 13.97
C ASP A 21 36.01 -13.09 13.92
N ILE A 22 36.35 -11.89 14.41
CA ILE A 22 35.42 -10.73 14.42
C ILE A 22 34.84 -10.43 13.03
N PRO A 23 35.62 -10.41 11.93
CA PRO A 23 35.08 -10.19 10.59
C PRO A 23 34.03 -11.23 10.19
N GLU A 24 34.23 -12.49 10.58
CA GLU A 24 33.28 -13.56 10.32
C GLU A 24 32.00 -13.38 11.14
N LEU A 25 32.12 -12.99 12.41
CA LEU A 25 30.95 -12.71 13.27
C LEU A 25 30.12 -11.53 12.74
N VAL A 26 30.77 -10.44 12.34
CA VAL A 26 30.09 -9.28 11.73
C VAL A 26 29.39 -9.69 10.45
N ARG A 27 30.07 -10.45 9.58
CA ARG A 27 29.45 -11.00 8.35
C ARG A 27 28.23 -11.87 8.67
N ASN A 28 28.33 -12.75 9.66
CA ASN A 28 27.24 -13.64 10.05
C ASN A 28 26.05 -12.87 10.64
N LEU A 29 26.30 -11.80 11.41
CA LEU A 29 25.26 -10.91 11.92
C LEU A 29 24.54 -10.19 10.77
N VAL A 30 25.28 -9.62 9.83
CA VAL A 30 24.70 -8.95 8.65
C VAL A 30 23.84 -9.92 7.84
N ILE A 31 24.33 -11.15 7.61
CA ILE A 31 23.54 -12.18 6.91
C ILE A 31 22.27 -12.54 7.70
N ALA A 32 22.37 -12.67 9.02
CA ALA A 32 21.21 -12.95 9.87
C ALA A 32 20.17 -11.83 9.81
N GLU A 33 20.61 -10.57 9.84
CA GLU A 33 19.73 -9.40 9.74
C GLU A 33 19.04 -9.32 8.38
N ILE A 34 19.79 -9.56 7.29
CA ILE A 34 19.21 -9.62 5.93
C ILE A 34 18.16 -10.75 5.84
N ASN A 35 18.46 -11.92 6.40
CA ASN A 35 17.51 -13.03 6.42
C ASN A 35 16.27 -12.70 7.26
N GLY A 36 16.45 -12.01 8.40
CA GLY A 36 15.36 -11.51 9.24
C GLY A 36 14.48 -10.50 8.50
N ALA A 37 15.08 -9.50 7.88
CA ALA A 37 14.40 -8.50 7.06
C ALA A 37 13.63 -9.16 5.91
N LYS A 38 14.23 -10.16 5.25
CA LYS A 38 13.56 -10.94 4.19
C LYS A 38 12.35 -11.71 4.73
N ALA A 39 12.49 -12.39 5.86
CA ALA A 39 11.40 -13.14 6.48
C ALA A 39 10.26 -12.22 6.92
N TRP A 40 10.58 -11.05 7.49
CA TRP A 40 9.60 -10.02 7.83
C TRP A 40 8.89 -9.51 6.57
N ALA A 41 9.63 -9.12 5.53
CA ALA A 41 9.07 -8.63 4.28
C ALA A 41 8.13 -9.65 3.63
N GLN A 42 8.48 -10.95 3.64
CA GLN A 42 7.62 -12.01 3.13
C GLN A 42 6.31 -12.17 3.92
N ARG A 43 6.38 -12.13 5.26
CA ARG A 43 5.18 -12.20 6.12
C ARG A 43 4.29 -10.98 5.89
N THR A 44 4.88 -9.78 5.92
CA THR A 44 4.18 -8.52 5.65
C THR A 44 3.53 -8.52 4.27
N ALA A 45 4.23 -8.99 3.23
CA ALA A 45 3.66 -9.08 1.88
C ALA A 45 2.48 -10.05 1.80
N LYS A 46 2.55 -11.19 2.50
CA LYS A 46 1.45 -12.16 2.57
C LYS A 46 0.22 -11.56 3.27
N ASP A 47 0.43 -10.95 4.43
CA ASP A 47 -0.66 -10.35 5.20
C ASP A 47 -1.30 -9.17 4.46
N ALA A 48 -0.47 -8.32 3.83
CA ALA A 48 -0.94 -7.25 2.95
C ALA A 48 -1.72 -7.80 1.74
N GLY A 49 -1.25 -8.89 1.14
CA GLY A 49 -1.94 -9.55 0.01
C GLY A 49 -3.31 -10.12 0.41
N ILE A 50 -3.40 -10.78 1.56
CA ILE A 50 -4.67 -11.29 2.11
C ILE A 50 -5.62 -10.12 2.43
N GLY A 51 -5.10 -9.08 3.09
CA GLY A 51 -5.86 -7.86 3.39
C GLY A 51 -6.39 -7.19 2.13
N ALA A 52 -5.54 -7.02 1.11
CA ALA A 52 -5.95 -6.48 -0.19
C ALA A 52 -7.03 -7.35 -0.85
N GLY A 53 -6.91 -8.68 -0.76
CA GLY A 53 -7.93 -9.62 -1.24
C GLY A 53 -9.30 -9.40 -0.56
N TRP A 54 -9.33 -9.24 0.76
CA TRP A 54 -10.57 -8.94 1.49
C TRP A 54 -11.17 -7.59 1.08
N PHE A 55 -10.34 -6.56 0.86
CA PHE A 55 -10.82 -5.28 0.36
C PHE A 55 -11.40 -5.37 -1.05
N VAL A 56 -10.75 -6.12 -1.96
CA VAL A 56 -11.30 -6.37 -3.30
C VAL A 56 -12.66 -7.09 -3.20
N GLY A 57 -12.76 -8.11 -2.35
CA GLY A 57 -14.02 -8.81 -2.09
C GLY A 57 -15.11 -7.86 -1.56
N ALA A 58 -14.78 -7.03 -0.58
CA ALA A 58 -15.70 -6.04 -0.02
C ALA A 58 -16.15 -5.01 -1.07
N LEU A 59 -15.25 -4.53 -1.93
CA LEU A 59 -15.58 -3.61 -3.03
C LEU A 59 -16.55 -4.24 -4.02
N ILE A 60 -16.38 -5.52 -4.36
CA ILE A 60 -17.31 -6.25 -5.24
C ILE A 60 -18.69 -6.34 -4.60
N VAL A 61 -18.77 -6.68 -3.31
CA VAL A 61 -20.04 -6.78 -2.58
C VAL A 61 -20.75 -5.42 -2.52
N VAL A 62 -20.04 -4.36 -2.14
CA VAL A 62 -20.62 -3.00 -2.09
C VAL A 62 -21.04 -2.53 -3.48
N PHE A 63 -20.23 -2.81 -4.51
CA PHE A 63 -20.58 -2.47 -5.90
C PHE A 63 -21.93 -3.09 -6.32
N TRP A 64 -22.19 -4.35 -5.98
CA TRP A 64 -23.47 -5.01 -6.26
C TRP A 64 -24.60 -4.63 -5.28
N ALA A 65 -24.27 -4.22 -4.06
CA ALA A 65 -25.27 -3.73 -3.10
C ALA A 65 -25.92 -2.42 -3.54
N VAL A 66 -25.19 -1.54 -4.22
CA VAL A 66 -25.69 -0.25 -4.71
C VAL A 66 -26.91 -0.38 -5.65
N PRO A 67 -26.86 -1.15 -6.77
CA PRO A 67 -28.03 -1.32 -7.63
C PRO A 67 -29.18 -2.05 -6.93
N VAL A 68 -28.91 -3.01 -6.04
CA VAL A 68 -29.94 -3.68 -5.24
C VAL A 68 -30.67 -2.69 -4.33
N PHE A 69 -29.93 -1.79 -3.69
CA PHE A 69 -30.51 -0.74 -2.85
C PHE A 69 -31.40 0.20 -3.66
N PHE A 70 -30.97 0.64 -4.84
CA PHE A 70 -31.82 1.49 -5.69
C PHE A 70 -33.05 0.76 -6.22
N ALA A 71 -32.93 -0.53 -6.56
CA ALA A 71 -34.09 -1.35 -6.91
C ALA A 71 -35.08 -1.45 -5.73
N PHE A 72 -34.59 -1.60 -4.50
CA PHE A 72 -35.42 -1.54 -3.29
C PHE A 72 -36.12 -0.18 -3.14
N VAL A 73 -35.41 0.94 -3.33
CA VAL A 73 -36.01 2.27 -3.25
C VAL A 73 -37.10 2.46 -4.31
N ILE A 74 -36.87 2.01 -5.55
CA ILE A 74 -37.89 2.03 -6.61
C ILE A 74 -39.11 1.21 -6.19
N ALA A 75 -38.91 0.00 -5.69
CA ALA A 75 -40.00 -0.86 -5.21
C ALA A 75 -40.77 -0.21 -4.05
N LEU A 76 -40.07 0.43 -3.11
CA LEU A 76 -40.67 1.14 -1.99
C LEU A 76 -41.52 2.34 -2.48
N LEU A 77 -41.00 3.17 -3.38
CA LEU A 77 -41.75 4.29 -3.95
C LEU A 77 -42.95 3.82 -4.77
N SER A 78 -42.84 2.64 -5.40
CA SER A 78 -43.93 2.07 -6.19
C SER A 78 -45.15 1.65 -5.37
N LEU A 79 -45.06 1.68 -4.03
CA LEU A 79 -46.22 1.51 -3.14
C LEU A 79 -47.22 2.68 -3.26
N TRP A 80 -46.74 3.88 -3.61
CA TRP A 80 -47.58 5.08 -3.76
C TRP A 80 -47.68 5.59 -5.20
N LEU A 81 -46.74 5.19 -6.08
CA LEU A 81 -46.61 5.69 -7.45
C LEU A 81 -46.53 4.55 -8.46
N GLN A 82 -46.80 4.83 -9.74
CA GLN A 82 -46.53 3.86 -10.80
C GLN A 82 -45.01 3.61 -10.93
N VAL A 83 -44.62 2.37 -11.25
CA VAL A 83 -43.21 1.94 -11.29
C VAL A 83 -42.34 2.84 -12.17
N TRP A 84 -42.86 3.31 -13.31
CA TRP A 84 -42.12 4.20 -14.22
C TRP A 84 -41.82 5.57 -13.57
N ALA A 85 -42.75 6.12 -12.79
CA ALA A 85 -42.57 7.39 -12.10
C ALA A 85 -41.57 7.25 -10.94
N ALA A 86 -41.66 6.15 -10.17
CA ALA A 86 -40.69 5.82 -9.14
C ALA A 86 -39.26 5.69 -9.71
N ALA A 87 -39.12 4.99 -10.84
CA ALA A 87 -37.83 4.83 -11.52
C ALA A 87 -37.25 6.18 -12.00
N LEU A 88 -38.06 7.07 -12.59
CA LEU A 88 -37.61 8.40 -13.03
C LEU A 88 -37.17 9.29 -11.86
N ILE A 89 -37.88 9.24 -10.73
CA ILE A 89 -37.51 10.00 -9.52
C ILE A 89 -36.15 9.53 -9.00
N VAL A 90 -35.98 8.21 -8.84
CA VAL A 90 -34.69 7.65 -8.35
C VAL A 90 -33.56 7.95 -9.34
N PHE A 91 -33.81 7.84 -10.64
CA PHE A 91 -32.85 8.20 -11.67
C PHE A 91 -32.44 9.67 -11.58
N GLY A 92 -33.39 10.59 -11.42
CA GLY A 92 -33.10 12.02 -11.23
C GLY A 92 -32.22 12.28 -10.01
N VAL A 93 -32.50 11.62 -8.90
CA VAL A 93 -31.67 11.71 -7.68
C VAL A 93 -30.26 11.18 -7.93
N MET A 94 -30.11 10.07 -8.65
CA MET A 94 -28.79 9.52 -9.00
C MET A 94 -27.96 10.48 -9.87
N ILE A 95 -28.59 11.15 -10.84
CA ILE A 95 -27.91 12.17 -11.65
C ILE A 95 -27.42 13.34 -10.79
N LEU A 96 -28.25 13.81 -9.84
CA LEU A 96 -27.84 14.87 -8.92
C LEU A 96 -26.64 14.45 -8.04
N ILE A 97 -26.69 13.25 -7.46
CA ILE A 97 -25.57 12.71 -6.67
C ILE A 97 -24.31 12.60 -7.54
N THR A 98 -24.45 12.10 -8.77
CA THR A 98 -23.34 11.97 -9.73
C THR A 98 -22.71 13.31 -10.05
N ALA A 99 -23.54 14.34 -10.32
CA ALA A 99 -23.06 15.70 -10.59
C ALA A 99 -22.28 16.28 -9.41
N VAL A 100 -22.77 16.10 -8.18
CA VAL A 100 -22.08 16.55 -6.95
C VAL A 100 -20.75 15.83 -6.77
N LEU A 101 -20.73 14.50 -6.91
CA LEU A 101 -19.49 13.72 -6.76
C LEU A 101 -18.47 14.07 -7.84
N ALA A 102 -18.89 14.24 -9.09
CA ALA A 102 -18.04 14.67 -10.19
C ALA A 102 -17.45 16.07 -9.93
N LEU A 103 -18.26 17.01 -9.42
CA LEU A 103 -17.80 18.35 -9.05
C LEU A 103 -16.78 18.30 -7.91
N LEU A 104 -17.06 17.54 -6.85
CA LEU A 104 -16.13 17.35 -5.72
C LEU A 104 -14.81 16.73 -6.20
N GLY A 105 -14.87 15.71 -7.07
CA GLY A 105 -13.70 15.09 -7.68
C GLY A 105 -12.89 16.10 -8.48
N TRP A 106 -13.55 16.88 -9.35
CA TRP A 106 -12.90 17.90 -10.16
C TRP A 106 -12.22 18.98 -9.32
N MET A 107 -12.87 19.45 -8.25
CA MET A 107 -12.27 20.42 -7.32
C MET A 107 -11.02 19.88 -6.64
N ARG A 108 -11.00 18.58 -6.29
CA ARG A 108 -9.82 17.93 -5.71
C ARG A 108 -8.69 17.77 -6.73
N PHE A 109 -8.99 17.36 -7.96
CA PHE A 109 -7.99 17.31 -9.03
C PHE A 109 -7.39 18.67 -9.35
N LYS A 110 -8.21 19.72 -9.40
CA LYS A 110 -7.73 21.09 -9.61
C LYS A 110 -6.77 21.54 -8.50
N LYS A 111 -6.99 21.13 -7.25
CA LYS A 111 -6.09 21.41 -6.13
C LYS A 111 -4.77 20.65 -6.21
N LEU A 112 -4.78 19.43 -6.76
CA LEU A 112 -3.57 18.62 -6.98
C LEU A 112 -2.73 19.18 -8.13
N SER A 113 -3.36 19.64 -9.22
CA SER A 113 -2.68 20.27 -10.36
C SER A 113 -1.95 21.58 -10.01
N ASN A 114 -2.25 22.17 -8.85
CA ASN A 114 -1.65 23.44 -8.39
C ASN A 114 -0.50 23.23 -7.40
N ARG A 115 -0.04 21.99 -7.22
CA ARG A 115 1.15 21.66 -6.41
C ARG A 115 2.32 21.43 -7.36
N GLU A 116 3.48 22.00 -7.04
CA GLU A 116 4.73 21.67 -7.73
C GLU A 116 4.97 20.16 -7.72
N ASN A 117 5.43 19.63 -8.86
CA ASN A 117 5.73 18.23 -8.99
C ASN A 117 6.96 17.90 -8.12
N PRO A 118 6.87 17.00 -7.12
CA PRO A 118 8.02 16.65 -6.30
C PRO A 118 9.16 16.02 -7.11
N GLY A 119 8.87 15.44 -8.29
CA GLY A 119 9.89 14.99 -9.22
C GLY A 119 10.69 16.14 -9.85
N GLU A 120 10.06 17.29 -10.09
CA GLU A 120 10.77 18.50 -10.55
C GLU A 120 11.64 19.08 -9.44
N ALA A 121 11.15 19.11 -8.19
CA ALA A 121 11.95 19.57 -7.06
C ALA A 121 13.20 18.70 -6.82
N ILE A 122 13.07 17.37 -6.90
CA ILE A 122 14.22 16.46 -6.77
C ILE A 122 15.17 16.58 -7.98
N ALA A 123 14.65 16.75 -9.20
CA ALA A 123 15.48 16.96 -10.38
C ALA A 123 16.25 18.29 -10.31
N GLU A 124 15.63 19.33 -9.75
CA GLU A 124 16.25 20.61 -9.47
C GLU A 124 17.34 20.48 -8.41
N ASP A 125 17.07 19.81 -7.28
CA ASP A 125 18.07 19.55 -6.23
C ASP A 125 19.28 18.79 -6.77
N VAL A 126 19.06 17.76 -7.60
CA VAL A 126 20.14 17.00 -8.25
C VAL A 126 20.92 17.88 -9.24
N ARG A 127 20.24 18.78 -9.96
CA ARG A 127 20.91 19.73 -10.87
C ARG A 127 21.79 20.71 -10.08
N ILE A 128 21.30 21.25 -8.98
CA ILE A 128 22.06 22.17 -8.10
C ILE A 128 23.32 21.48 -7.57
N VAL A 129 23.21 20.24 -7.08
CA VAL A 129 24.37 19.47 -6.58
C VAL A 129 25.39 19.19 -7.70
N LYS A 130 24.91 18.90 -8.91
CA LYS A 130 25.78 18.63 -10.07
C LYS A 130 26.50 19.89 -10.56
N GLU A 131 25.84 21.04 -10.58
CA GLU A 131 26.46 22.33 -10.94
C GLU A 131 27.48 22.76 -9.89
N ALA A 132 27.14 22.67 -8.60
CA ALA A 132 28.06 23.00 -7.51
C ALA A 132 29.31 22.11 -7.49
N GLY A 133 29.20 20.84 -7.88
CA GLY A 133 30.36 19.94 -8.02
C GLY A 133 31.19 20.14 -9.29
N SER A 134 30.71 20.93 -10.25
CA SER A 134 31.42 21.23 -11.51
C SER A 134 32.21 22.54 -11.47
N GLU A 135 31.96 23.37 -10.46
CA GLU A 135 32.62 24.67 -10.24
C GLU A 135 33.90 24.57 -9.38
N TYR A 136 34.22 23.36 -8.89
CA TYR A 136 35.46 23.01 -8.16
C TYR A 136 36.23 21.93 -8.90
#